data_AF-A0A1G5G2W8-F1
#
_entry.id   AF-A0A1G5G2W8-F1
#
_cell.length_a   1.000
_cell.length_b   1.000
_cell.length_c   1.000
_cell.angle_alpha   90.00
_cell.angle_beta   90.00
_cell.angle_gamma   90.00
#
_symmetry.space_group_name_H-M   'P 1'
#
loop_
_entity.id
_entity.type
_entity.pdbx_description
1 polymer ?
#
loop_
_entity_poly.entity_id
_entity_poly.type
_entity_poly.pdbx_seq_one_letter_code
_entity_poly.pdbx_strand_id
1 'polypeptide(L)'
;MPGTLLFMGHREDLLEGAKRCLLEKGYARTTARDIVAASGTNLASIGYHYGSKEALLNLAFLKVTEEWGELLTKQPDDAGRDDGSPRAPLDQFRDVWEQVIGSYERTRAVWQLQMEVVSRVDSDPELQKALAGPQREGRNGLAENMLGIDPETDPERARVAGLFCQALLAGVMVQWMIDRDSAPSAQDLTDGLKAVLEGRVS
;
A
#
# COMPACT_ATOMS: atom_id res chain seq x y z
N MET A 1 9.29 35.42 -4.04
CA MET A 1 9.16 34.89 -2.67
C MET A 1 9.36 33.38 -2.73
N PRO A 2 10.52 32.82 -2.36
CA PRO A 2 10.64 31.37 -2.18
C PRO A 2 10.09 30.98 -0.81
N GLY A 3 9.25 29.96 -0.80
CA GLY A 3 8.44 29.51 0.32
C GLY A 3 9.23 28.92 1.49
N THR A 4 8.61 29.06 2.65
CA THR A 4 8.99 28.53 3.95
C THR A 4 9.23 27.02 3.90
N LEU A 5 10.50 26.60 3.90
CA LEU A 5 10.90 25.28 4.37
C LEU A 5 10.61 25.23 5.87
N LEU A 6 9.49 24.59 6.24
CA LEU A 6 9.23 24.16 7.61
C LEU A 6 10.41 23.28 8.04
N PHE A 7 11.18 23.73 9.03
CA PHE A 7 12.09 22.86 9.77
C PHE A 7 11.24 21.81 10.48
N MET A 8 11.04 20.66 9.82
CA MET A 8 10.53 19.45 10.44
C MET A 8 11.52 19.05 11.55
N GLY A 9 11.03 18.53 12.67
CA GLY A 9 11.89 18.20 13.80
C GLY A 9 12.84 17.05 13.45
N HIS A 10 13.92 16.89 14.22
CA HIS A 10 14.85 15.76 14.04
C HIS A 10 14.16 14.38 14.03
N ARG A 11 12.98 14.27 14.66
CA ARG A 11 12.11 13.10 14.62
C ARG A 11 11.57 12.88 13.20
N GLU A 12 10.83 13.85 12.67
CA GLU A 12 10.22 13.77 11.34
C GLU A 12 11.27 13.60 10.23
N ASP A 13 12.42 14.29 10.34
CA ASP A 13 13.52 14.14 9.38
C ASP A 13 14.09 12.71 9.34
N LEU A 14 14.19 12.06 10.50
CA LEU A 14 14.60 10.66 10.60
C LEU A 14 13.59 9.72 9.95
N LEU A 15 12.28 9.99 10.10
CA LEU A 15 11.24 9.21 9.45
C LEU A 15 11.33 9.33 7.93
N GLU A 16 11.44 10.55 7.39
CA GLU A 16 11.57 10.77 5.95
C GLU A 16 12.91 10.24 5.39
N GLY A 17 13.99 10.31 6.16
CA GLY A 17 15.26 9.64 5.85
C GLY A 17 15.10 8.11 5.76
N ALA A 18 14.42 7.51 6.73
CA ALA A 18 14.16 6.08 6.78
C ALA A 18 13.27 5.60 5.62
N LYS A 19 12.19 6.33 5.30
CA LYS A 19 11.31 6.02 4.15
C LYS A 19 12.09 5.98 2.83
N ARG A 20 12.96 6.98 2.59
CA ARG A 20 13.82 7.02 1.40
C ARG A 20 14.79 5.84 1.36
N CYS A 21 15.47 5.55 2.47
CA CYS A 21 16.36 4.39 2.55
C CYS A 21 15.63 3.07 2.29
N LEU A 22 14.41 2.89 2.79
CA LEU A 22 13.61 1.69 2.54
C LEU A 22 13.28 1.52 1.05
N LEU A 23 12.86 2.58 0.37
CA LEU A 23 12.50 2.52 -1.05
C LEU A 23 13.73 2.33 -1.96
N GLU A 24 14.88 2.88 -1.60
CA GLU A 24 16.11 2.79 -2.39
C GLU A 24 16.91 1.51 -2.12
N LYS A 25 17.03 1.12 -0.85
CA LYS A 25 17.93 0.05 -0.41
C LYS A 25 17.21 -1.20 0.05
N GLY A 26 15.93 -1.13 0.38
CA GLY A 26 15.21 -2.22 1.02
C GLY A 26 15.45 -2.29 2.53
N TYR A 27 14.67 -3.12 3.20
CA TYR A 27 14.65 -3.20 4.66
C TYR A 27 15.97 -3.77 5.21
N ALA A 28 16.47 -4.87 4.63
CA ALA A 28 17.63 -5.61 5.10
C ALA A 28 18.94 -4.82 5.05
N ARG A 29 19.10 -4.03 3.98
CA ARG A 29 20.36 -3.33 3.69
C ARG A 29 20.42 -1.95 4.31
N THR A 30 19.32 -1.44 4.86
CA THR A 30 19.28 -0.11 5.47
C THR A 30 19.96 -0.11 6.84
N THR A 31 20.98 0.74 7.00
CA THR A 31 21.71 0.92 8.27
C THR A 31 21.33 2.24 8.95
N ALA A 32 21.60 2.36 10.25
CA ALA A 32 21.37 3.60 10.98
C ALA A 32 22.18 4.79 10.42
N ARG A 33 23.37 4.52 9.84
CA ARG A 33 24.19 5.54 9.18
C ARG A 33 23.57 6.02 7.87
N ASP A 34 22.93 5.12 7.11
CA ASP A 34 22.20 5.50 5.90
C ASP A 34 21.05 6.45 6.23
N ILE A 35 20.28 6.11 7.27
CA ILE A 35 19.15 6.94 7.72
C ILE A 35 19.63 8.32 8.14
N VAL A 36 20.69 8.39 8.95
CA VAL A 36 21.28 9.68 9.40
C VAL A 36 21.82 10.50 8.23
N ALA A 37 22.45 9.86 7.26
CA ALA A 37 22.94 10.53 6.06
C ALA A 37 21.79 11.08 5.21
N ALA A 38 20.67 10.34 5.10
CA ALA A 38 19.49 10.77 4.38
C ALA A 38 18.70 11.87 5.13
N SER A 39 18.62 11.80 6.46
CA SER A 39 17.87 12.74 7.29
C SER A 39 18.62 14.04 7.61
N GLY A 40 19.96 14.04 7.53
CA GLY A 40 20.79 15.15 8.00
C GLY A 40 20.85 15.30 9.53
N THR A 41 20.39 14.29 10.28
CA THR A 41 20.35 14.31 11.74
C THR A 41 21.56 13.58 12.35
N ASN A 42 21.41 12.87 13.47
CA ASN A 42 22.50 12.13 14.12
C ASN A 42 22.02 10.78 14.70
N LEU A 43 22.98 9.88 14.98
CA LEU A 43 22.68 8.53 15.46
C LEU A 43 21.96 8.51 16.83
N ALA A 44 22.26 9.46 17.72
CA ALA A 44 21.64 9.51 19.04
C ALA A 44 20.15 9.85 18.96
N SER A 45 19.75 10.64 17.96
CA SER A 45 18.35 10.99 17.72
C SER A 45 17.47 9.78 17.37
N ILE A 46 18.03 8.72 16.75
CA ILE A 46 17.27 7.47 16.48
C ILE A 46 16.88 6.81 17.80
N GLY A 47 17.84 6.60 18.70
CA GLY A 47 17.58 6.01 20.02
C GLY A 47 16.63 6.86 20.86
N TYR A 48 16.80 8.18 20.83
CA TYR A 48 15.96 9.12 21.60
C TYR A 48 14.50 9.16 21.12
N HIS A 49 14.24 9.20 19.81
CA HIS A 49 12.88 9.36 19.28
C HIS A 49 12.14 8.06 18.99
N TYR A 50 12.86 6.99 18.66
CA TYR A 50 12.29 5.74 18.14
C TYR A 50 12.74 4.50 18.92
N GLY A 51 13.71 4.63 19.83
CA GLY A 51 14.26 3.52 20.61
C GLY A 51 15.28 2.68 19.84
N SER A 52 14.97 2.29 18.59
CA SER A 52 15.88 1.52 17.74
C SER A 52 15.74 1.85 16.25
N LYS A 53 16.73 1.43 15.45
CA LYS A 53 16.68 1.51 13.99
C LYS A 53 15.54 0.67 13.44
N GLU A 54 15.36 -0.54 13.97
CA GLU A 54 14.30 -1.48 13.58
C GLU A 54 12.91 -0.89 13.84
N ALA A 55 12.68 -0.27 15.00
CA ALA A 55 11.42 0.40 15.31
C ALA A 55 11.14 1.58 14.35
N LEU A 56 12.17 2.36 14.01
CA LEU A 56 12.07 3.42 13.01
C LEU A 56 11.75 2.85 11.61
N LEU A 57 12.41 1.77 11.19
CA LEU A 57 12.14 1.13 9.90
C LEU A 57 10.74 0.53 9.82
N ASN A 58 10.25 -0.08 10.91
CA ASN A 58 8.88 -0.60 10.98
C ASN A 58 7.86 0.53 10.79
N LEU A 59 8.03 1.64 11.51
CA LEU A 59 7.14 2.80 11.36
C LEU A 59 7.25 3.42 9.96
N ALA A 60 8.47 3.56 9.43
CA ALA A 60 8.70 4.09 8.09
C ALA A 60 8.03 3.21 7.02
N PHE A 61 8.13 1.89 7.15
CA PHE A 61 7.44 0.95 6.27
C PHE A 61 5.92 1.15 6.32
N LEU A 62 5.35 1.21 7.52
CA LEU A 62 3.91 1.48 7.70
C LEU A 62 3.48 2.79 7.02
N LYS A 63 4.24 3.86 7.21
CA LYS A 63 3.95 5.17 6.61
C LYS A 63 4.08 5.18 5.09
N VAL A 64 5.09 4.50 4.54
CA VAL A 64 5.18 4.28 3.09
C VAL A 64 3.92 3.55 2.61
N THR A 65 3.54 2.43 3.23
CA THR A 65 2.37 1.66 2.78
C THR A 65 1.06 2.42 2.91
N GLU A 66 0.90 3.27 3.94
CA GLU A 66 -0.28 4.12 4.15
C GLU A 66 -0.39 5.19 3.06
N GLU A 67 0.68 5.94 2.81
CA GLU A 67 0.74 6.99 1.78
C GLU A 67 0.45 6.44 0.38
N TRP A 68 0.93 5.23 0.09
CA TRP A 68 0.64 4.57 -1.18
C TRP A 68 -0.77 3.96 -1.23
N GLY A 69 -1.26 3.43 -0.11
CA GLY A 69 -2.63 2.98 0.03
C GLY A 69 -3.59 4.06 -0.43
N GLU A 70 -3.44 5.29 0.09
CA GLU A 70 -4.24 6.47 -0.29
C GLU A 70 -4.13 6.85 -1.78
N LEU A 71 -2.96 6.66 -2.39
CA LEU A 71 -2.73 6.99 -3.81
C LEU A 71 -3.35 5.96 -4.77
N LEU A 72 -3.43 4.69 -4.36
CA LEU A 72 -4.09 3.63 -5.11
C LEU A 72 -5.61 3.76 -5.10
N THR A 73 -6.13 4.43 -4.07
CA THR A 73 -7.54 4.40 -3.70
C THR A 73 -8.29 5.70 -3.90
N LYS A 74 -7.59 6.81 -4.12
CA LYS A 74 -8.21 8.06 -4.56
C LYS A 74 -8.91 7.85 -5.89
N GLN A 75 -10.22 7.62 -5.82
CA GLN A 75 -11.07 7.69 -7.00
C GLN A 75 -10.96 9.12 -7.58
N PRO A 76 -10.89 9.28 -8.92
CA PRO A 76 -11.18 10.56 -9.51
C PRO A 76 -12.57 10.97 -9.03
N ASP A 77 -12.70 12.19 -8.53
CA ASP A 77 -14.02 12.76 -8.28
C ASP A 77 -14.88 12.50 -9.53
N ASP A 78 -16.10 11.98 -9.34
CA ASP A 78 -17.11 11.78 -10.38
C ASP A 78 -17.54 13.12 -11.06
N ALA A 79 -16.79 14.20 -10.83
CA ALA A 79 -16.97 15.58 -11.29
C ALA A 79 -16.88 15.77 -12.81
N GLY A 80 -16.89 14.69 -13.60
CA GLY A 80 -16.76 14.73 -15.07
C GLY A 80 -17.91 14.07 -15.85
N ARG A 81 -18.92 13.46 -15.19
CA ARG A 81 -20.05 12.84 -15.89
C ARG A 81 -21.38 13.50 -15.53
N ASP A 82 -21.99 14.10 -16.55
CA ASP A 82 -23.22 14.90 -16.48
C ASP A 82 -24.50 14.07 -16.70
N ASP A 83 -24.44 12.73 -16.67
CA ASP A 83 -25.58 11.87 -17.04
C ASP A 83 -26.28 11.14 -15.86
N GLY A 84 -25.76 11.29 -14.63
CA GLY A 84 -26.43 10.85 -13.40
C GLY A 84 -26.78 9.35 -13.32
N SER A 85 -26.30 8.52 -14.25
CA SER A 85 -26.67 7.11 -14.33
C SER A 85 -25.69 6.25 -13.52
N PRO A 86 -26.16 5.37 -12.61
CA PRO A 86 -25.28 4.49 -11.87
C PRO A 86 -24.47 3.61 -12.83
N ARG A 87 -23.13 3.66 -12.75
CA ARG A 87 -22.26 2.75 -13.51
C ARG A 87 -22.60 1.30 -13.14
N ALA A 88 -22.59 0.39 -14.13
CA ALA A 88 -22.77 -1.02 -13.83
C ALA A 88 -21.65 -1.52 -12.88
N PRO A 89 -21.92 -2.40 -11.90
CA PRO A 89 -20.92 -2.81 -10.91
C PRO A 89 -19.61 -3.35 -11.49
N LEU A 90 -19.68 -4.08 -12.62
CA LEU A 90 -18.49 -4.61 -13.29
C LEU A 90 -17.66 -3.53 -14.00
N ASP A 91 -18.28 -2.45 -14.46
CA ASP A 91 -17.55 -1.31 -15.02
C ASP A 91 -16.81 -0.55 -13.92
N GLN A 92 -17.44 -0.37 -12.75
CA GLN A 92 -16.77 0.23 -11.59
C GLN A 92 -15.56 -0.61 -11.16
N PHE A 93 -15.72 -1.93 -11.10
CA PHE A 93 -14.61 -2.85 -10.82
C PHE A 93 -13.47 -2.69 -11.83
N ARG A 94 -13.77 -2.70 -13.13
CA ARG A 94 -12.76 -2.52 -14.18
C ARG A 94 -12.02 -1.18 -14.01
N ASP A 95 -12.75 -0.08 -13.83
CA ASP A 95 -12.18 1.26 -13.73
C ASP A 95 -11.22 1.39 -12.50
N VAL A 96 -11.59 0.81 -11.36
CA VAL A 96 -10.73 0.75 -10.16
C VAL A 96 -9.45 -0.05 -10.46
N TRP A 97 -9.58 -1.20 -11.12
CA TRP A 97 -8.41 -2.03 -11.46
C TRP A 97 -7.51 -1.43 -12.53
N GLU A 98 -8.05 -0.65 -13.48
CA GLU A 98 -7.24 0.11 -14.43
C GLU A 98 -6.34 1.13 -13.72
N GLN A 99 -6.86 1.79 -12.69
CA GLN A 99 -6.09 2.75 -11.88
C GLN A 99 -5.01 2.05 -11.06
N VAL A 100 -5.39 0.97 -10.36
CA VAL A 100 -4.47 0.16 -9.54
C VAL A 100 -3.33 -0.36 -10.40
N ILE A 101 -3.62 -0.98 -11.54
CA ILE A 101 -2.61 -1.52 -12.46
C ILE A 101 -1.78 -0.39 -13.08
N GLY A 102 -2.42 0.70 -13.53
CA GLY A 102 -1.74 1.87 -14.10
C GLY A 102 -0.84 2.63 -13.11
N SER A 103 -0.95 2.34 -11.82
CA SER A 103 -0.05 2.88 -10.78
C SER A 103 1.23 2.05 -10.59
N TYR A 104 1.31 0.85 -11.16
CA TYR A 104 2.32 -0.15 -10.82
C TYR A 104 3.76 0.36 -10.95
N GLU A 105 4.10 1.06 -12.05
CA GLU A 105 5.46 1.57 -12.23
C GLU A 105 5.86 2.58 -11.15
N ARG A 106 4.90 3.39 -10.67
CA ARG A 106 5.14 4.38 -9.61
C ARG A 106 5.27 3.70 -8.24
N THR A 107 4.54 2.61 -8.03
CA THR A 107 4.47 1.88 -6.75
C THR A 107 5.43 0.70 -6.67
N ARG A 108 6.17 0.37 -7.74
CA ARG A 108 7.00 -0.84 -7.85
C ARG A 108 7.94 -1.03 -6.65
N ALA A 109 8.63 0.03 -6.22
CA ALA A 109 9.57 -0.03 -5.11
C ALA A 109 8.89 -0.41 -3.77
N VAL A 110 7.64 0.01 -3.59
CA VAL A 110 6.82 -0.31 -2.40
C VAL A 110 6.45 -1.77 -2.40
N TRP A 111 6.01 -2.30 -3.55
CA TRP A 111 5.68 -3.71 -3.69
C TRP A 111 6.90 -4.61 -3.47
N GLN A 112 8.07 -4.20 -3.98
CA GLN A 112 9.33 -4.92 -3.73
C GLN A 112 9.70 -4.92 -2.25
N LEU A 113 9.60 -3.76 -1.59
CA LEU A 113 9.82 -3.64 -0.15
C LEU A 113 8.84 -4.51 0.65
N GLN A 114 7.56 -4.53 0.26
CA GLN A 114 6.55 -5.36 0.91
C GLN A 114 6.90 -6.84 0.79
N MET A 115 7.37 -7.31 -0.37
CA MET A 115 7.80 -8.70 -0.52
C MET A 115 8.99 -9.06 0.35
N GLU A 116 9.95 -8.15 0.47
CA GLU A 116 11.09 -8.31 1.37
C GLU A 116 10.63 -8.40 2.83
N VAL A 117 9.72 -7.52 3.25
CA VAL A 117 9.17 -7.50 4.61
C VAL A 117 8.40 -8.79 4.90
N VAL A 118 7.53 -9.24 4.00
CA VAL A 118 6.77 -10.50 4.15
C VAL A 118 7.69 -11.69 4.38
N SER A 119 8.81 -11.78 3.66
CA SER A 119 9.79 -12.87 3.83
C SER A 119 10.45 -12.92 5.21
N ARG A 120 10.39 -11.82 5.97
CA ARG A 120 11.03 -11.67 7.28
C ARG A 120 10.11 -11.88 8.46
N VAL A 121 8.79 -11.73 8.27
CA VAL A 121 7.78 -11.76 9.33
C VAL A 121 7.90 -13.02 10.20
N ASP A 122 8.18 -14.18 9.62
CA ASP A 122 8.31 -15.44 10.37
C ASP A 122 9.58 -15.50 11.25
N SER A 123 10.62 -14.76 10.88
CA SER A 123 11.90 -14.69 11.59
C SER A 123 12.01 -13.52 12.57
N ASP A 124 11.05 -12.60 12.57
CA ASP A 124 11.05 -11.37 13.35
C ASP A 124 9.67 -11.14 14.02
N PRO A 125 9.47 -11.66 15.25
CA PRO A 125 8.20 -11.53 15.96
C PRO A 125 7.80 -10.08 16.28
N GLU A 126 8.76 -9.18 16.45
CA GLU A 126 8.48 -7.76 16.73
C GLU A 126 7.96 -7.06 15.46
N LEU A 127 8.55 -7.37 14.30
CA LEU A 127 7.99 -6.96 13.00
C LEU A 127 6.59 -7.52 12.80
N GLN A 128 6.38 -8.82 13.04
CA GLN A 128 5.07 -9.46 12.92
C GLN A 128 4.00 -8.75 13.76
N LYS A 129 4.32 -8.45 15.02
CA LYS A 129 3.44 -7.70 15.93
C LYS A 129 3.18 -6.28 15.46
N ALA A 130 4.22 -5.59 14.96
CA ALA A 130 4.10 -4.22 14.45
C ALA A 130 3.17 -4.12 13.23
N LEU A 131 3.11 -5.17 12.39
CA LEU A 131 2.30 -5.17 11.18
C LEU A 131 0.88 -5.70 11.38
N ALA A 132 0.63 -6.58 12.36
CA ALA A 132 -0.65 -7.29 12.48
C ALA A 132 -1.88 -6.36 12.67
N GLY A 133 -1.72 -5.26 13.43
CA GLY A 133 -2.76 -4.24 13.61
C GLY A 133 -3.01 -3.44 12.33
N PRO A 134 -2.01 -2.71 11.83
CA PRO A 134 -2.10 -1.94 10.58
C PRO A 134 -2.57 -2.76 9.38
N GLN A 135 -2.25 -4.06 9.35
CA GLN A 135 -2.73 -4.95 8.30
C GLN A 135 -4.25 -5.08 8.28
N ARG A 136 -4.92 -5.04 9.42
CA ARG A 136 -6.39 -5.06 9.51
C ARG A 136 -6.99 -3.73 9.10
N GLU A 137 -6.43 -2.62 9.57
CA GLU A 137 -6.86 -1.27 9.21
C GLU A 137 -6.74 -1.04 7.70
N GLY A 138 -5.62 -1.48 7.10
CA GLY A 138 -5.43 -1.42 5.65
C GLY A 138 -6.50 -2.20 4.86
N ARG A 139 -7.02 -3.32 5.38
CA ARG A 139 -8.12 -4.05 4.72
C ARG A 139 -9.42 -3.25 4.72
N ASN A 140 -9.74 -2.58 5.82
CA ASN A 140 -10.92 -1.73 5.89
C ASN A 140 -10.79 -0.57 4.89
N GLY A 141 -9.61 0.05 4.81
CA GLY A 141 -9.33 1.08 3.81
C GLY A 141 -9.47 0.58 2.36
N LEU A 142 -9.09 -0.67 2.06
CA LEU A 142 -9.33 -1.24 0.73
C LEU A 142 -10.82 -1.42 0.43
N ALA A 143 -11.63 -1.87 1.40
CA ALA A 143 -13.07 -2.04 1.21
C ALA A 143 -13.79 -0.70 1.01
N GLU A 144 -13.47 0.30 1.82
CA GLU A 144 -14.02 1.64 1.72
C GLU A 144 -13.68 2.26 0.37
N ASN A 145 -12.40 2.24 0.00
CA ASN A 145 -11.98 2.98 -1.16
C ASN A 145 -12.26 2.30 -2.51
N MET A 146 -12.10 0.97 -2.57
CA MET A 146 -12.30 0.25 -3.84
C MET A 146 -13.78 -0.04 -4.09
N LEU A 147 -14.60 -0.11 -3.04
CA LEU A 147 -15.99 -0.59 -3.13
C LEU A 147 -17.02 0.35 -2.48
N GLY A 148 -16.59 1.45 -1.85
CA GLY A 148 -17.49 2.39 -1.16
C GLY A 148 -18.11 1.81 0.12
N ILE A 149 -17.52 0.77 0.70
CA ILE A 149 -18.08 0.08 1.87
C ILE A 149 -17.48 0.69 3.13
N ASP A 150 -18.27 1.54 3.79
CA ASP A 150 -17.89 2.16 5.06
C ASP A 150 -17.80 1.13 6.19
N PRO A 151 -16.61 0.94 6.81
CA PRO A 151 -16.42 0.00 7.91
C PRO A 151 -17.16 0.37 9.20
N GLU A 152 -17.55 1.64 9.39
CA GLU A 152 -18.35 2.06 10.56
C GLU A 152 -19.83 1.71 10.37
N THR A 153 -20.33 1.81 9.13
CA THR A 153 -21.74 1.51 8.80
C THR A 153 -21.99 0.01 8.60
N ASP A 154 -21.06 -0.72 7.96
CA ASP A 154 -21.18 -2.17 7.71
C ASP A 154 -19.85 -2.91 7.98
N PRO A 155 -19.49 -3.14 9.26
CA PRO A 155 -18.17 -3.66 9.64
C PRO A 155 -17.86 -5.05 9.09
N GLU A 156 -18.86 -5.95 9.06
CA GLU A 156 -18.64 -7.33 8.61
C GLU A 156 -18.47 -7.39 7.09
N ARG A 157 -19.26 -6.62 6.35
CA ARG A 157 -19.10 -6.53 4.90
C ARG A 157 -17.77 -5.88 4.53
N ALA A 158 -17.37 -4.81 5.22
CA ALA A 158 -16.07 -4.17 5.00
C ALA A 158 -14.93 -5.16 5.27
N ARG A 159 -15.02 -5.93 6.36
CA ARG A 159 -14.02 -6.95 6.71
C ARG A 159 -13.87 -8.02 5.62
N VAL A 160 -14.98 -8.59 5.15
CA VAL A 160 -14.97 -9.65 4.11
C VAL A 160 -14.51 -9.09 2.77
N ALA A 161 -15.02 -7.93 2.38
CA ALA A 161 -14.63 -7.28 1.14
C ALA A 161 -13.15 -6.89 1.13
N GLY A 162 -12.64 -6.32 2.23
CA GLY A 162 -11.25 -5.95 2.39
C GLY A 162 -10.29 -7.13 2.32
N LEU A 163 -10.68 -8.29 2.89
CA LEU A 163 -9.92 -9.54 2.75
C LEU A 163 -9.80 -9.98 1.28
N PHE A 164 -10.91 -9.94 0.55
CA PHE A 164 -10.94 -10.28 -0.87
C PHE A 164 -10.09 -9.31 -1.70
N CYS A 165 -10.28 -8.00 -1.52
CA CYS A 165 -9.52 -6.96 -2.21
C CYS A 165 -8.02 -7.10 -1.94
N GLN A 166 -7.62 -7.34 -0.69
CA GLN A 166 -6.20 -7.53 -0.37
C GLN A 166 -5.62 -8.76 -1.08
N ALA A 167 -6.33 -9.90 -1.04
CA ALA A 167 -5.85 -11.13 -1.66
C ALA A 167 -5.67 -10.97 -3.18
N LEU A 168 -6.65 -10.33 -3.84
CA LEU A 168 -6.59 -10.06 -5.26
C LEU A 168 -5.47 -9.06 -5.59
N LEU A 169 -5.34 -7.97 -4.82
CA LEU A 169 -4.30 -6.96 -5.00
C LEU A 169 -2.91 -7.56 -4.89
N ALA A 170 -2.63 -8.31 -3.82
CA ALA A 170 -1.36 -8.97 -3.63
C ALA A 170 -1.04 -9.94 -4.78
N GLY A 171 -2.02 -10.76 -5.20
CA GLY A 171 -1.84 -11.72 -6.29
C GLY A 171 -1.58 -11.06 -7.65
N VAL A 172 -2.28 -9.98 -7.97
CA VAL A 172 -2.08 -9.20 -9.21
C VAL A 172 -0.70 -8.54 -9.20
N MET A 173 -0.31 -7.90 -8.10
CA MET A 173 0.98 -7.20 -8.02
C MET A 173 2.17 -8.16 -8.09
N VAL A 174 2.05 -9.37 -7.53
CA VAL A 174 3.06 -10.42 -7.69
C VAL A 174 3.18 -10.87 -9.14
N GLN A 175 2.07 -11.07 -9.86
CA GLN A 175 2.10 -11.42 -11.28
C GLN A 175 2.78 -10.32 -12.12
N TRP A 176 2.41 -9.06 -11.90
CA TRP A 176 3.07 -7.89 -12.51
C TRP A 176 4.56 -7.77 -12.17
N MET A 177 4.99 -8.28 -11.02
CA MET A 177 6.40 -8.30 -10.62
C MET A 177 7.21 -9.40 -11.31
N ILE A 178 6.58 -10.55 -11.60
CA ILE A 178 7.23 -11.72 -12.19
C ILE A 178 7.32 -11.59 -13.71
N ASP A 179 6.18 -11.39 -14.38
CA ASP A 179 6.09 -11.30 -15.83
C ASP A 179 5.00 -10.28 -16.19
N ARG A 180 5.44 -9.11 -16.65
CA ARG A 180 4.56 -8.00 -17.01
C ARG A 180 3.79 -8.26 -18.29
N ASP A 181 4.35 -9.06 -19.20
CA ASP A 181 3.75 -9.29 -20.51
C ASP A 181 2.57 -10.27 -20.40
N SER A 182 2.60 -11.16 -19.41
CA SER A 182 1.51 -12.08 -19.10
C SER A 182 0.66 -11.67 -17.90
N ALA A 183 0.93 -10.52 -17.27
CA ALA A 183 0.20 -10.08 -16.09
C ALA A 183 -1.25 -9.68 -16.43
N PRO A 184 -2.21 -9.90 -15.51
CA PRO A 184 -3.61 -9.63 -15.80
C PRO A 184 -3.86 -8.13 -15.99
N SER A 185 -4.65 -7.81 -17.03
CA SER A 185 -5.26 -6.50 -17.20
C SER A 185 -6.54 -6.36 -16.37
N ALA A 186 -7.05 -5.14 -16.22
CA ALA A 186 -8.34 -4.92 -15.56
C ALA A 186 -9.50 -5.65 -16.26
N GLN A 187 -9.42 -5.78 -17.58
CA GLN A 187 -10.39 -6.53 -18.38
C GLN A 187 -10.31 -8.04 -18.06
N ASP A 188 -9.10 -8.61 -17.98
CA ASP A 188 -8.92 -10.03 -17.62
C ASP A 188 -9.48 -10.32 -16.23
N LEU A 189 -9.26 -9.43 -15.26
CA LEU A 189 -9.83 -9.56 -13.91
C LEU A 189 -11.37 -9.51 -13.94
N THR A 190 -11.93 -8.64 -14.78
CA THR A 190 -13.38 -8.45 -14.91
C THR A 190 -14.03 -9.68 -15.55
N ASP A 191 -13.43 -10.22 -16.62
CA ASP A 191 -13.93 -11.40 -17.31
C ASP A 191 -13.72 -12.67 -16.47
N GLY A 192 -12.59 -12.77 -15.75
CA GLY A 192 -12.35 -13.82 -14.77
C GLY A 192 -13.38 -13.83 -13.65
N LEU A 193 -13.77 -12.65 -13.13
CA LEU A 193 -14.84 -12.54 -12.13
C LEU A 193 -16.18 -13.03 -12.66
N LYS A 194 -16.55 -12.68 -13.90
CA LYS A 194 -17.78 -13.19 -14.54
C LYS A 194 -17.77 -14.72 -14.63
N ALA A 195 -16.66 -15.30 -15.10
CA ALA A 195 -16.51 -16.75 -15.23
C ALA A 195 -16.65 -17.46 -13.86
N VAL A 196 -16.12 -16.88 -12.78
CA VAL A 196 -16.29 -17.42 -11.42
C VAL A 196 -17.76 -17.40 -11.00
N LEU A 197 -18.50 -16.34 -11.33
CA LEU A 197 -19.92 -16.20 -10.99
C LEU A 197 -20.84 -17.12 -11.81
N GLU A 198 -20.44 -17.49 -13.02
CA GLU A 198 -21.16 -18.48 -13.86
C GLU A 198 -21.05 -19.92 -13.31
N GLY A 199 -20.05 -20.19 -12.46
CA GLY A 199 -19.85 -21.47 -11.81
C GLY A 199 -19.08 -22.48 -12.67
N ARG A 200 -19.00 -23.73 -12.22
CA ARG A 200 -18.24 -24.77 -12.91
C ARG A 200 -18.97 -25.21 -14.19
N VAL A 201 -18.25 -25.25 -15.30
CA VAL A 201 -18.71 -25.94 -16.51
C VAL A 201 -18.75 -27.43 -16.22
N SER A 202 -19.92 -28.04 -16.37
CA SER A 202 -20.17 -29.49 -16.21
C SER A 202 -19.62 -30.29 -17.37
#